data_AF-A0A813HWS7-F1
#
_entry.id   AF-A0A813HWS7-F1
#
_cell.length_a   1.000
_cell.length_b   1.000
_cell.length_c   1.000
_cell.angle_alpha   90.00
_cell.angle_beta   90.00
_cell.angle_gamma   90.00
#
_symmetry.space_group_name_H-M   'P 1'
#
loop_
_entity.id
_entity.type
_entity.pdbx_description
1 polymer ?
#
loop_
_entity_poly.entity_id
_entity_poly.type
_entity_poly.pdbx_seq_one_letter_code
_entity_poly.pdbx_strand_id
1 'polypeptide(L)'
;APDGFAKRLAFAPFVRVFVQREPSQDNSEAENSAGELAHVRRSMQLQLRAVPLQNFSQAEASEAKDGDEVDIIRVAAATDLRRLSGLVVSRWEQAEAGLPTPIVLQAMGPKSINIMVRSLAAAWQKSARSHEGDLQHAGFSCMPMHMEMAAGTDVSSSDPGEEEKKLYSGVKCILVRSAEDSR
;
A
#
# COMPACT_ATOMS: atom_id res chain seq x y z
N ALA A 1 32.32 -5.80 -5.32
CA ALA A 1 31.46 -5.09 -6.29
C ALA A 1 31.00 -3.80 -5.62
N PRO A 2 30.96 -2.64 -6.30
CA PRO A 2 30.44 -1.44 -5.65
C PRO A 2 28.98 -1.72 -5.28
N ASP A 3 28.59 -1.36 -4.06
CA ASP A 3 27.31 -1.65 -3.43
C ASP A 3 26.14 -1.11 -4.26
N GLY A 4 25.73 -1.90 -5.25
CA GLY A 4 24.50 -1.66 -5.99
C GLY A 4 23.36 -1.87 -5.02
N PHE A 5 22.79 -0.77 -4.50
CA PHE A 5 21.61 -0.80 -3.65
C PHE A 5 20.58 -1.74 -4.28
N ALA A 6 20.38 -2.91 -3.67
CA ALA A 6 19.35 -3.82 -4.11
C ALA A 6 18.02 -3.04 -4.12
N LYS A 7 17.25 -3.16 -5.20
CA LYS A 7 15.94 -2.51 -5.32
C LYS A 7 14.87 -3.58 -5.39
N ARG A 8 13.71 -3.33 -4.79
CA ARG A 8 12.52 -4.18 -4.92
C ARG A 8 11.39 -3.44 -5.64
N LEU A 9 10.51 -4.18 -6.27
CA LEU A 9 9.34 -3.62 -6.94
C LEU A 9 8.22 -3.42 -5.93
N ALA A 10 7.69 -2.21 -5.86
CA ALA A 10 6.54 -1.86 -5.04
C ALA A 10 5.53 -1.06 -5.86
N PHE A 11 4.26 -1.14 -5.49
CA PHE A 11 3.22 -0.30 -6.05
C PHE A 11 3.21 1.04 -5.31
N ALA A 12 3.69 2.06 -6.01
CA ALA A 12 3.65 3.44 -5.58
C ALA A 12 2.38 4.10 -6.14
N PRO A 13 1.51 4.64 -5.29
CA PRO A 13 0.38 5.42 -5.75
C PRO A 13 0.83 6.72 -6.41
N PHE A 14 0.15 7.06 -7.50
CA PHE A 14 0.32 8.26 -8.29
C PHE A 14 -1.04 8.92 -8.40
N VAL A 15 -1.16 10.14 -7.87
CA VAL A 15 -2.41 10.90 -7.91
C VAL A 15 -2.36 11.94 -8.99
N ARG A 16 -3.43 12.00 -9.78
CA ARG A 16 -3.73 13.10 -10.69
C ARG A 16 -4.89 13.89 -10.14
N VAL A 17 -4.71 15.20 -10.06
CA VAL A 17 -5.77 16.14 -9.72
C VAL A 17 -6.23 16.80 -11.01
N PHE A 18 -7.53 16.73 -11.27
CA PHE A 18 -8.19 17.36 -12.40
C PHE A 18 -9.10 18.45 -11.85
N VAL A 19 -9.04 19.63 -12.46
CA VAL A 19 -10.00 20.70 -12.19
C VAL A 19 -11.00 20.68 -13.34
N GLN A 20 -12.21 20.20 -13.07
CA GLN A 20 -13.31 20.30 -14.01
C GLN A 20 -13.95 21.67 -13.80
N ARG A 21 -13.79 22.56 -14.79
CA ARG A 21 -14.57 23.79 -14.88
C ARG A 21 -15.83 23.48 -15.64
N GLU A 22 -16.99 23.74 -15.06
CA GLU A 22 -18.23 23.67 -15.82
C GLU A 22 -18.23 24.82 -16.82
N PRO A 23 -18.51 24.56 -18.12
CA PRO A 23 -18.65 25.64 -19.07
C PRO A 23 -19.81 26.51 -18.61
N SER A 24 -19.51 27.74 -18.18
CA SER A 24 -20.51 28.75 -17.84
C SER A 24 -21.43 28.92 -19.03
N GLN A 25 -22.64 28.37 -18.93
CA GLN A 25 -23.55 28.25 -20.06
C GLN A 25 -24.31 29.54 -20.37
N ASP A 26 -24.00 30.65 -19.69
CA ASP A 26 -24.65 31.94 -19.92
C ASP A 26 -23.63 33.03 -20.24
N ASN A 27 -23.56 33.38 -21.53
CA ASN A 27 -23.12 34.68 -22.01
C ASN A 27 -24.18 35.73 -21.63
N SER A 28 -24.29 36.09 -20.37
CA SER A 28 -24.97 37.32 -19.99
C SER A 28 -24.08 38.15 -19.07
N GLU A 29 -23.77 39.34 -19.57
CA GLU A 29 -22.92 40.36 -18.99
C GLU A 29 -23.38 40.70 -17.57
N ALA A 30 -22.64 40.22 -16.57
CA ALA A 30 -22.69 40.77 -15.23
C ALA A 30 -21.32 40.62 -14.58
N GLU A 31 -20.53 41.68 -14.70
CA GLU A 31 -19.35 41.94 -13.89
C GLU A 31 -19.70 41.83 -12.41
N ASN A 32 -19.40 40.69 -11.79
CA ASN A 32 -19.03 40.54 -10.38
C ASN A 32 -18.50 39.12 -10.16
N SER A 33 -17.19 39.01 -10.38
CA SER A 33 -16.35 37.81 -10.31
C SER A 33 -16.31 37.20 -8.90
N ALA A 34 -17.33 36.42 -8.56
CA ALA A 34 -17.33 35.55 -7.39
C ALA A 34 -17.47 34.08 -7.83
N GLY A 35 -16.33 33.43 -8.05
CA GLY A 35 -16.15 31.98 -7.93
C GLY A 35 -16.78 31.12 -9.02
N GLU A 36 -16.08 30.96 -10.13
CA GLU A 36 -16.29 29.81 -11.03
C GLU A 36 -16.19 28.52 -10.18
N LEU A 37 -17.27 27.74 -10.08
CA LEU A 37 -17.33 26.50 -9.28
C LEU A 37 -16.45 25.43 -9.95
N ALA A 38 -15.17 25.47 -9.65
CA ALA A 38 -14.21 24.46 -10.05
C ALA A 38 -14.42 23.18 -9.23
N HIS A 39 -14.88 22.11 -9.87
CA HIS A 39 -14.95 20.79 -9.24
C HIS A 39 -13.60 20.09 -9.32
N VAL A 40 -12.95 19.90 -8.16
CA VAL A 40 -11.70 19.16 -8.06
C VAL A 40 -11.99 17.65 -8.05
N ARG A 41 -11.52 16.94 -9.06
CA ARG A 41 -11.56 15.46 -9.13
C ARG A 41 -10.17 14.88 -8.91
N ARG A 42 -10.06 13.85 -8.09
CA ARG A 42 -8.80 13.14 -7.83
C ARG A 42 -8.90 11.73 -8.41
N SER A 43 -7.92 11.35 -9.22
CA SER A 43 -7.74 9.97 -9.69
C SER A 43 -6.45 9.42 -9.10
N MET A 44 -6.51 8.20 -8.59
CA MET A 44 -5.33 7.48 -8.08
C MET A 44 -5.04 6.31 -9.01
N GLN A 45 -3.80 6.24 -9.48
CA GLN A 45 -3.24 5.13 -10.23
C GLN A 45 -2.14 4.49 -9.40
N LEU A 46 -1.98 3.17 -9.45
CA LEU A 46 -0.79 2.51 -8.90
C LEU A 46 0.26 2.35 -10.00
N GLN A 47 1.47 2.83 -9.76
CA GLN A 47 2.62 2.64 -10.62
C GLN A 47 3.57 1.63 -9.97
N LEU A 48 4.08 0.69 -10.76
CA LEU A 48 5.13 -0.20 -10.28
C LEU A 48 6.46 0.56 -10.29
N ARG A 49 7.12 0.70 -9.14
CA ARG A 49 8.39 1.43 -8.98
C ARG A 49 9.42 0.55 -8.27
N ALA A 50 10.69 0.80 -8.59
CA ALA A 50 11.81 0.21 -7.87
C ALA A 50 12.13 1.06 -6.63
N VAL A 51 11.99 0.48 -5.44
CA VAL A 51 12.22 1.14 -4.14
C VAL A 51 13.48 0.55 -3.49
N PRO A 52 14.34 1.36 -2.83
CA PRO A 52 15.59 0.88 -2.22
C PRO A 52 15.36 -0.16 -1.11
N LEU A 53 16.14 -1.25 -1.10
CA LEU A 53 16.02 -2.37 -0.14
C LEU A 53 16.18 -1.94 1.34
N GLN A 54 16.82 -0.79 1.60
CA GLN A 54 17.00 -0.27 2.96
C GLN A 54 15.67 -0.06 3.69
N ASN A 55 14.64 0.39 2.98
CA ASN A 55 13.28 0.56 3.52
C ASN A 55 12.59 -0.78 3.86
N PHE A 56 13.19 -1.89 3.45
CA PHE A 56 12.67 -3.24 3.60
C PHE A 56 13.46 -4.08 4.60
N SER A 57 14.75 -3.80 4.77
CA SER A 57 15.64 -4.53 5.67
C SER A 57 15.12 -4.59 7.10
N GLN A 58 14.43 -3.54 7.57
CA GLN A 58 13.78 -3.54 8.88
C GLN A 58 12.56 -4.47 8.93
N ALA A 59 11.71 -4.45 7.90
CA ALA A 59 10.52 -5.30 7.86
C ALA A 59 10.87 -6.80 7.79
N GLU A 60 11.86 -7.16 6.97
CA GLU A 60 12.32 -8.55 6.85
C GLU A 60 13.16 -9.00 8.06
N ALA A 61 13.98 -8.11 8.64
CA ALA A 61 14.75 -8.44 9.84
C ALA A 61 13.87 -8.62 11.07
N SER A 62 12.75 -7.89 11.18
CA SER A 62 11.74 -8.09 12.23
C SER A 62 10.98 -9.40 12.04
N GLU A 63 10.73 -9.86 10.81
CA GLU A 63 10.15 -11.21 10.58
C GLU A 63 11.13 -12.35 10.95
N ALA A 64 12.44 -12.13 10.80
CA ALA A 64 13.47 -13.16 11.02
C ALA A 64 13.98 -13.26 12.48
N LYS A 65 13.78 -12.22 13.29
CA LYS A 65 14.12 -12.24 14.72
C LYS A 65 12.88 -12.59 15.53
N ASP A 66 12.86 -13.85 15.93
CA ASP A 66 11.92 -14.49 16.86
C ASP A 66 11.26 -13.50 17.85
N GLY A 67 10.00 -13.11 17.57
CA GLY A 67 9.07 -12.57 18.56
C GLY A 67 8.93 -11.04 18.71
N ASP A 68 9.74 -10.20 18.06
CA ASP A 68 9.58 -8.74 18.19
C ASP A 68 8.52 -8.18 17.21
N GLU A 69 7.35 -7.83 17.77
CA GLU A 69 6.27 -6.95 17.31
C GLU A 69 6.22 -6.52 15.82
N VAL A 70 6.10 -7.46 14.88
CA VAL A 70 5.57 -7.13 13.54
C VAL A 70 4.05 -6.94 13.67
N ASP A 71 3.53 -5.76 13.28
CA ASP A 71 2.10 -5.50 13.30
C ASP A 71 1.41 -6.16 12.10
N ILE A 72 1.00 -7.42 12.30
CA ILE A 72 0.31 -8.20 11.27
C ILE A 72 -1.20 -8.02 11.38
N ILE A 73 -1.76 -7.29 10.41
CA ILE A 73 -3.20 -7.11 10.24
C ILE A 73 -3.74 -8.20 9.30
N ARG A 74 -4.43 -9.19 9.87
CA ARG A 74 -5.10 -10.24 9.08
C ARG A 74 -6.46 -9.76 8.60
N VAL A 75 -6.69 -9.85 7.29
CA VAL A 75 -7.90 -9.41 6.61
C VAL A 75 -8.75 -10.62 6.27
N ALA A 76 -10.00 -10.61 6.76
CA ALA A 76 -11.00 -11.64 6.48
C ALA A 76 -12.05 -11.11 5.49
N ALA A 77 -12.83 -12.03 4.92
CA ALA A 77 -13.89 -11.67 3.97
C ALA A 77 -15.02 -10.82 4.59
N ALA A 78 -15.18 -10.85 5.92
CA ALA A 78 -16.16 -10.06 6.66
C ALA A 78 -15.58 -8.76 7.25
N THR A 79 -14.29 -8.47 7.00
CA THR A 79 -13.65 -7.26 7.53
C THR A 79 -14.30 -6.01 6.94
N ASP A 80 -14.72 -5.09 7.81
CA ASP A 80 -15.25 -3.79 7.39
C ASP A 80 -14.13 -2.91 6.80
N LEU A 81 -14.35 -2.46 5.57
CA LEU A 81 -13.38 -1.67 4.79
C LEU A 81 -13.07 -0.34 5.50
N ARG A 82 -14.09 0.33 6.05
CA ARG A 82 -13.92 1.66 6.65
C ARG A 82 -13.06 1.57 7.90
N ARG A 83 -13.34 0.60 8.77
CA ARG A 83 -12.60 0.30 9.99
C ARG A 83 -11.16 -0.12 9.67
N LEU A 84 -10.96 -1.02 8.69
CA LEU A 84 -9.61 -1.43 8.28
C LEU A 84 -8.81 -0.24 7.75
N SER A 85 -9.41 0.60 6.89
CA SER A 85 -8.72 1.79 6.39
C SER A 85 -8.33 2.77 7.50
N GLY A 86 -9.17 2.93 8.54
CA GLY A 86 -8.86 3.78 9.69
C GLY A 86 -7.73 3.21 10.55
N LEU A 87 -7.73 1.89 10.77
CA LEU A 87 -6.65 1.21 11.47
C LEU A 87 -5.32 1.39 10.74
N VAL A 88 -5.28 1.18 9.42
CA VAL A 88 -4.06 1.34 8.62
C VAL A 88 -3.54 2.77 8.70
N VAL A 89 -4.40 3.79 8.61
CA VAL A 89 -3.98 5.20 8.76
C VAL A 89 -3.37 5.45 10.13
N SER A 90 -4.03 4.99 11.20
CA SER A 90 -3.53 5.19 12.57
C SER A 90 -2.17 4.53 12.79
N ARG A 91 -1.97 3.30 12.28
CA ARG A 91 -0.67 2.60 12.36
C ARG A 91 0.38 3.30 11.51
N TRP A 92 0.00 3.81 10.34
CA TRP A 92 0.89 4.58 9.48
C TRP A 92 1.37 5.86 10.16
N GLU A 93 0.46 6.63 10.75
CA GLU A 93 0.81 7.86 11.50
C GLU A 93 1.72 7.57 12.70
N GLN A 94 1.51 6.44 13.38
CA GLN A 94 2.41 5.96 14.44
C GLN A 94 3.82 5.64 13.89
N ALA A 95 3.89 4.95 12.75
CA ALA A 95 5.15 4.65 12.09
C ALA A 95 5.87 5.93 11.65
N GLU A 96 5.15 6.92 11.12
CA GLU A 96 5.69 8.24 10.77
C GLU A 96 6.23 9.00 11.99
N ALA A 97 5.58 8.86 13.16
CA ALA A 97 6.05 9.42 14.42
C ALA A 97 7.30 8.73 15.02
N GLY A 98 7.87 7.75 14.32
CA GLY A 98 9.12 7.08 14.72
C GLY A 98 8.93 5.78 15.51
N LEU A 99 7.71 5.24 15.58
CA LEU A 99 7.47 3.92 16.16
C LEU A 99 7.86 2.85 15.13
N PRO A 100 8.89 2.02 15.39
CA PRO A 100 9.58 1.23 14.36
C PRO A 100 8.87 -0.09 14.03
N THR A 101 7.55 -0.05 13.82
CA THR A 101 6.78 -1.28 13.54
C THR A 101 6.42 -1.38 12.05
N PRO A 102 6.98 -2.35 11.31
CA PRO A 102 6.54 -2.61 9.94
C PRO A 102 5.06 -3.04 9.94
N ILE A 103 4.24 -2.37 9.12
CA ILE A 103 2.81 -2.67 9.00
C ILE A 103 2.65 -3.71 7.89
N VAL A 104 2.18 -4.89 8.26
CA VAL A 104 2.00 -6.01 7.33
C VAL A 104 0.53 -6.38 7.29
N LEU A 105 -0.07 -6.37 6.10
CA LEU A 105 -1.42 -6.86 5.90
C LEU A 105 -1.39 -8.24 5.25
N GLN A 106 -2.22 -9.16 5.72
CA GLN A 106 -2.30 -10.51 5.17
C GLN A 106 -3.74 -10.83 4.78
N ALA A 107 -3.95 -11.34 3.57
CA ALA A 107 -5.27 -11.72 3.09
C ALA A 107 -5.22 -13.05 2.35
N MET A 108 -6.22 -13.90 2.61
CA MET A 108 -6.39 -15.19 1.95
C MET A 108 -7.72 -15.22 1.19
N GLY A 109 -7.66 -15.67 -0.06
CA GLY A 109 -8.82 -15.72 -0.96
C GLY A 109 -9.24 -14.36 -1.55
N PRO A 110 -9.98 -14.39 -2.67
CA PRO A 110 -10.21 -13.21 -3.51
C PRO A 110 -11.02 -12.10 -2.82
N LYS A 111 -12.01 -12.46 -1.97
CA LYS A 111 -12.84 -11.47 -1.24
C LYS A 111 -12.00 -10.68 -0.24
N SER A 112 -11.20 -11.37 0.58
CA SER A 112 -10.32 -10.74 1.57
C SER A 112 -9.25 -9.88 0.90
N ILE A 113 -8.66 -10.36 -0.21
CA ILE A 113 -7.67 -9.60 -0.99
C ILE A 113 -8.30 -8.31 -1.55
N ASN A 114 -9.52 -8.38 -2.07
CA ASN A 114 -10.22 -7.19 -2.58
C ASN A 114 -10.47 -6.17 -1.46
N ILE A 115 -10.93 -6.62 -0.28
CA ILE A 115 -11.11 -5.75 0.90
C ILE A 115 -9.78 -5.10 1.31
N MET A 116 -8.68 -5.88 1.35
CA MET A 116 -7.35 -5.38 1.66
C MET A 116 -6.95 -4.27 0.68
N VAL A 117 -7.00 -4.52 -0.63
CA VAL A 117 -6.62 -3.54 -1.66
C VAL A 117 -7.45 -2.26 -1.58
N ARG A 118 -8.77 -2.38 -1.42
CA ARG A 118 -9.65 -1.20 -1.30
C ARG A 118 -9.40 -0.41 -0.02
N SER A 119 -9.12 -1.09 1.09
CA SER A 119 -8.83 -0.45 2.37
C SER A 119 -7.48 0.28 2.32
N LEU A 120 -6.47 -0.31 1.67
CA LEU A 120 -5.18 0.35 1.43
C LEU A 120 -5.32 1.59 0.56
N ALA A 121 -6.09 1.52 -0.52
CA ALA A 121 -6.38 2.69 -1.36
C ALA A 121 -7.04 3.83 -0.55
N ALA A 122 -8.05 3.50 0.27
CA ALA A 122 -8.73 4.48 1.11
C ALA A 122 -7.82 5.05 2.22
N ALA A 123 -6.98 4.22 2.83
CA ALA A 123 -6.02 4.62 3.84
C ALA A 123 -4.94 5.54 3.26
N TRP A 124 -4.45 5.20 2.07
CA TRP A 124 -3.47 6.02 1.37
C TRP A 124 -4.04 7.41 1.07
N GLN A 125 -5.26 7.48 0.51
CA GLN A 125 -5.92 8.76 0.23
C GLN A 125 -6.10 9.65 1.46
N LYS A 126 -6.30 9.07 2.65
CA LYS A 126 -6.40 9.81 3.91
C LYS A 126 -5.03 10.32 4.35
N SER A 127 -4.02 9.45 4.31
CA SER A 127 -2.64 9.76 4.72
C SER A 127 -1.97 10.80 3.82
N ALA A 128 -2.35 10.85 2.54
CA ALA A 128 -1.82 11.80 1.58
C ALA A 128 -2.37 13.24 1.74
N ARG A 129 -3.44 13.45 2.53
CA ARG A 129 -4.06 14.78 2.69
C ARG A 129 -3.16 15.79 3.37
N SER A 130 -2.31 15.36 4.28
CA SER A 130 -1.33 16.23 4.94
C SER A 130 -0.22 16.72 3.99
N HIS A 131 -0.12 16.14 2.79
CA HIS A 131 0.90 16.41 1.79
C HIS A 131 0.31 17.06 0.52
N GLU A 132 -0.84 17.73 0.64
CA GLU A 132 -1.44 18.47 -0.47
C GLU A 132 -0.48 19.57 -0.95
N GLY A 133 0.18 19.34 -2.10
CA GLY A 133 1.19 20.22 -2.67
C GLY A 133 2.48 19.49 -3.04
N ASP A 134 2.82 18.43 -2.31
CA ASP A 134 3.96 17.55 -2.60
C ASP A 134 3.57 16.08 -2.42
N LEU A 135 3.00 15.52 -3.48
CA LEU A 135 2.50 14.14 -3.48
C LEU A 135 3.62 13.10 -3.66
N GLN A 136 4.88 13.52 -3.90
CA GLN A 136 5.98 12.58 -4.10
C GLN A 136 6.35 11.86 -2.79
N HIS A 137 6.20 12.55 -1.66
CA HIS A 137 6.50 12.05 -0.33
C HIS A 137 5.23 11.61 0.45
N ALA A 138 4.07 11.61 -0.21
CA ALA A 138 2.80 11.38 0.46
C ALA A 138 2.52 9.90 0.74
N GLY A 139 2.16 9.62 2.00
CA GLY A 139 1.63 8.32 2.43
C GLY A 139 2.65 7.19 2.30
N PHE A 140 2.19 6.02 1.84
CA PHE A 140 2.99 4.79 1.79
C PHE A 140 2.97 4.11 0.42
N SER A 141 4.00 3.32 0.17
CA SER A 141 4.07 2.37 -0.95
C SER A 141 3.72 0.96 -0.47
N CYS A 142 3.14 0.15 -1.36
CA CYS A 142 2.68 -1.20 -1.04
C CYS A 142 3.58 -2.24 -1.74
N MET A 143 4.19 -3.15 -0.98
CA MET A 143 4.93 -4.28 -1.54
C MET A 143 4.14 -5.58 -1.34
N PRO A 144 3.44 -6.07 -2.38
CA PRO A 144 2.75 -7.35 -2.31
C PRO A 144 3.76 -8.49 -2.46
N MET A 145 3.56 -9.52 -1.66
CA MET A 145 4.28 -10.78 -1.73
C MET A 145 3.27 -11.93 -1.62
N HIS A 146 3.57 -13.05 -2.26
CA HIS A 146 2.79 -14.26 -2.04
C HIS A 146 3.03 -14.80 -0.62
N MET A 147 1.97 -15.30 0.00
CA MET A 147 2.10 -16.09 1.23
C MET A 147 2.17 -17.56 0.84
N GLU A 148 3.26 -18.21 1.23
CA GLU A 148 3.40 -19.66 1.16
C GLU A 148 2.44 -20.28 2.18
N MET A 149 1.64 -21.26 1.74
CA MET A 149 1.05 -22.18 2.68
C MET A 149 2.12 -23.15 3.12
N ALA A 150 2.17 -23.47 4.41
CA ALA A 150 2.77 -24.73 4.80
C ALA A 150 2.05 -25.80 3.97
N ALA A 151 2.80 -26.48 3.09
CA ALA A 151 2.30 -27.69 2.46
C ALA A 151 1.78 -28.54 3.61
N GLY A 152 0.51 -28.92 3.56
CA GLY A 152 -0.05 -29.79 4.57
C GLY A 152 0.92 -30.95 4.75
N THR A 153 1.26 -31.27 5.99
CA THR A 153 1.85 -32.56 6.36
C THR A 153 0.84 -33.66 6.03
N ASP A 154 0.57 -33.84 4.75
CA ASP A 154 -0.13 -34.99 4.21
C ASP A 154 0.97 -36.02 3.95
N VAL A 155 1.00 -36.94 4.90
CA VAL A 155 1.76 -38.18 4.93
C VAL A 155 1.68 -38.89 3.56
N SER A 156 2.83 -39.38 3.08
CA SER A 156 2.97 -40.42 2.04
C SER A 156 3.00 -39.99 0.56
N SER A 157 4.07 -39.30 0.15
CA SER A 157 4.65 -39.56 -1.18
C SER A 157 6.17 -39.60 -1.08
N SER A 158 6.70 -40.77 -0.75
CA SER A 158 8.11 -41.11 -0.90
C SER A 158 8.42 -41.29 -2.38
N ASP A 159 8.57 -40.19 -3.11
CA ASP A 159 9.11 -40.19 -4.47
C ASP A 159 10.29 -39.20 -4.55
N PRO A 160 11.54 -39.69 -4.66
CA PRO A 160 12.75 -38.88 -4.54
C PRO A 160 13.08 -38.11 -5.83
N GLY A 161 12.13 -37.33 -6.34
CA GLY A 161 12.29 -36.58 -7.58
C GLY A 161 11.25 -35.49 -7.88
N GLU A 162 10.19 -35.34 -7.08
CA GLU A 162 9.23 -34.26 -7.29
C GLU A 162 9.65 -33.00 -6.53
N GLU A 163 9.96 -31.92 -7.27
CA GLU A 163 10.08 -30.59 -6.69
C GLU A 163 8.79 -30.25 -5.94
N GLU A 164 8.89 -29.99 -4.63
CA GLU A 164 7.75 -29.57 -3.81
C GLU A 164 7.08 -28.35 -4.44
N LYS A 165 5.90 -28.55 -5.03
CA LYS A 165 5.09 -27.47 -5.57
C LYS A 165 4.64 -26.59 -4.41
N LYS A 166 5.31 -25.46 -4.21
CA LYS A 166 4.89 -24.42 -3.26
C LYS A 166 3.46 -23.99 -3.57
N LEU A 167 2.54 -24.27 -2.64
CA LEU A 167 1.15 -23.84 -2.74
C LEU A 167 1.03 -22.43 -2.15
N TYR A 168 0.52 -21.50 -2.96
CA TYR A 168 0.26 -20.12 -2.54
C TYR A 168 -1.25 -19.90 -2.46
N SER A 169 -1.76 -19.41 -1.34
CA SER A 169 -3.21 -19.17 -1.14
C SER A 169 -3.56 -17.75 -0.68
N GLY A 170 -2.55 -16.91 -0.51
CA GLY A 170 -2.74 -15.56 -0.01
C GLY A 170 -1.69 -14.57 -0.47
N VAL A 171 -1.94 -13.33 -0.12
CA VAL A 171 -1.07 -12.20 -0.38
C VAL A 171 -0.77 -11.53 0.96
N LYS A 172 0.52 -11.26 1.22
CA LYS A 172 0.94 -10.31 2.23
C LYS A 172 1.32 -9.00 1.56
N CYS A 173 1.02 -7.87 2.19
CA CYS A 173 1.35 -6.55 1.70
C CYS A 173 2.09 -5.81 2.81
N ILE A 174 3.34 -5.44 2.55
CA ILE A 174 4.16 -4.68 3.47
C ILE A 174 4.04 -3.20 3.09
N LEU A 175 3.73 -2.35 4.05
CA LEU A 175 3.71 -0.90 3.84
C LEU A 175 5.08 -0.33 4.13
N VAL A 176 5.61 0.42 3.17
CA VAL A 176 6.92 1.06 3.27
C VAL A 176 6.79 2.54 2.96
N ARG A 177 7.68 3.35 3.53
CA ARG A 177 7.77 4.76 3.18
C ARG A 177 8.12 4.89 1.70
N SER A 178 7.39 5.76 1.00
CA SER A 178 7.75 6.16 -0.35
C SER A 178 9.11 6.84 -0.25
N ALA A 179 10.14 6.24 -0.85
CA ALA A 179 11.49 6.74 -0.74
C ALA A 179 11.57 8.19 -1.25
N GLU A 180 12.31 9.03 -0.54
CA GLU A 180 12.84 10.26 -1.11
C GLU A 180 13.71 9.85 -2.31
N ASP A 181 13.38 10.31 -3.50
CA ASP A 181 14.31 10.23 -4.62
C ASP A 181 15.51 11.10 -4.22
N SER A 182 16.56 10.47 -3.69
CA SER A 182 17.86 11.10 -3.47
C SER A 182 18.40 11.51 -4.84
N ARG A 183 18.08 12.72 -5.26
CA ARG A 183 18.63 13.35 -6.47
C ARG A 183 19.95 14.02 -6.14
#